data_AF-A0A673KCU1-F1
#
_entry.id   AF-A0A673KCU1-F1
#
_cell.length_a   1.000
_cell.length_b   1.000
_cell.length_c   1.000
_cell.angle_alpha   90.00
_cell.angle_beta   90.00
_cell.angle_gamma   90.00
#
_symmetry.space_group_name_H-M   'P 1'
#
loop_
_entity.id
_entity.type
_entity.pdbx_description
1 polymer ?
#
loop_
_entity_poly.entity_id
_entity_poly.type
_entity_poly.pdbx_seq_one_letter_code
_entity_poly.pdbx_strand_id
1 'polypeptide(L)'
;MSRTTDSIGHWEDLETWLSVATDSLLPKAAETLRHQTQDQLDDNIANLMKQDPSQSYSHKELAKITGSLSHTLIATLKLSDRHAAHLQQELTRAQRRVEQLELEAQERQEGHDEVEQGAEEEITRLKETLAAAIQEMERGKADHADLSSKLQYAEQLLEKAKADFRDKNGRIKALETHLDESRNEISRLTLQLDYIKEKSDSIREELRHAYELRPEPTRTRRAPVSPLPSRTGSPVPRLTREQKGEGAVLKHSPTPSEEPYLTTKLRELAPASHRASHGLDLKDLDKLARNIGKFTPSVPGSQDVQAYLQDVDFHLEMRLNVTDKDRLYLLRTTASLEKMLAVHANCPL
;
A
#
# COMPACT_ATOMS: atom_id res chain seq x y z
N MET A 1 51.84 88.33 62.01
CA MET A 1 50.99 87.16 62.35
C MET A 1 50.17 86.83 61.12
N SER A 2 50.18 85.59 60.65
CA SER A 2 49.54 85.20 59.40
C SER A 2 48.07 84.86 59.63
N ARG A 3 47.16 85.52 58.91
CA ARG A 3 45.76 85.08 58.80
C ARG A 3 45.63 84.16 57.61
N THR A 4 45.58 82.85 57.84
CA THR A 4 45.03 81.90 56.87
C THR A 4 43.54 82.18 56.74
N THR A 5 43.11 82.65 55.57
CA THR A 5 41.70 82.72 55.20
C THR A 5 41.28 81.36 54.68
N ASP A 6 40.31 80.71 55.33
CA ASP A 6 39.79 79.42 54.88
C ASP A 6 39.05 79.56 53.56
N SER A 7 39.79 79.29 52.47
CA SER A 7 39.25 79.38 51.10
C SER A 7 38.21 78.31 50.80
N ILE A 8 38.06 77.27 51.64
CA ILE A 8 37.21 76.10 51.38
C ILE A 8 35.75 76.39 51.71
N GLY A 9 35.45 76.86 52.93
CA GLY A 9 34.07 77.16 53.34
C GLY A 9 33.36 78.21 52.47
N HIS A 10 34.12 79.13 51.87
CA HIS A 10 33.61 80.06 50.84
C HIS A 10 32.92 79.34 49.66
N TRP A 11 33.46 78.20 49.22
CA TRP A 11 32.90 77.45 48.11
C TRP A 11 31.68 76.61 48.53
N GLU A 12 31.68 76.08 49.75
CA GLU A 12 30.53 75.35 50.33
C GLU A 12 29.34 76.29 50.58
N ASP A 13 29.59 77.51 51.10
CA ASP A 13 28.58 78.58 51.19
C ASP A 13 28.06 78.99 49.80
N LEU A 14 28.94 79.10 48.79
CA LEU A 14 28.57 79.44 47.42
C LEU A 14 27.72 78.34 46.77
N GLU A 15 28.09 77.06 46.91
CA GLU A 15 27.35 75.91 46.39
C GLU A 15 25.97 75.77 47.07
N THR A 16 25.91 76.02 48.39
CA THR A 16 24.66 76.05 49.16
C THR A 16 23.77 77.21 48.70
N TRP A 17 24.33 78.42 48.53
CA TRP A 17 23.59 79.58 48.04
C TRP A 17 23.09 79.40 46.60
N LEU A 18 23.93 78.84 45.72
CA LEU A 18 23.55 78.52 44.34
C LEU A 18 22.44 77.47 44.30
N SER A 19 22.49 76.44 45.14
CA SER A 19 21.43 75.43 45.26
C SER A 19 20.10 76.09 45.68
N VAL A 20 20.09 76.85 46.78
CA VAL A 20 18.87 77.55 47.28
C VAL A 20 18.33 78.57 46.26
N ALA A 21 19.22 79.33 45.59
CA ALA A 21 18.81 80.28 44.56
C ALA A 21 18.20 79.57 43.35
N THR A 22 18.83 78.49 42.88
CA THR A 22 18.36 77.69 41.75
C THR A 22 17.04 77.01 42.07
N ASP A 23 16.87 76.41 43.26
CA ASP A 23 15.62 75.80 43.71
C ASP A 23 14.47 76.81 43.83
N SER A 24 14.74 78.06 44.21
CA SER A 24 13.71 79.11 44.27
C SER A 24 13.28 79.62 42.88
N LEU A 25 14.19 79.60 41.91
CA LEU A 25 13.93 80.00 40.53
C LEU A 25 13.32 78.86 39.69
N LEU A 26 13.70 77.61 40.00
CA LEU A 26 13.41 76.40 39.24
C LEU A 26 11.93 76.22 38.93
N PRO A 27 10.96 76.33 39.86
CA PRO A 27 9.55 76.10 39.55
C PRO A 27 8.99 77.09 38.52
N LYS A 28 9.38 78.37 38.62
CA LYS A 28 8.86 79.44 37.77
C LYS A 28 9.58 79.51 36.42
N ALA A 29 10.85 79.11 36.39
CA ALA A 29 11.57 78.84 35.16
C ALA A 29 11.04 77.58 34.47
N ALA A 30 10.83 76.47 35.19
CA ALA A 30 10.50 75.15 34.64
C ALA A 30 9.32 75.15 33.66
N GLU A 31 8.27 75.93 33.93
CA GLU A 31 7.12 76.05 33.03
C GLU A 31 7.46 76.77 31.71
N THR A 32 8.33 77.80 31.75
CA THR A 32 8.82 78.48 30.52
C THR A 32 9.91 77.67 29.80
N LEU A 33 10.74 76.95 30.56
CA LEU A 33 11.72 75.97 30.09
C LEU A 33 11.09 74.65 29.58
N ARG A 34 9.76 74.52 29.62
CA ARG A 34 9.04 73.31 29.21
C ARG A 34 8.83 73.19 27.70
N HIS A 35 8.88 74.32 27.00
CA HIS A 35 8.51 74.45 25.59
C HIS A 35 9.64 74.98 24.69
N GLN A 36 10.85 75.21 25.22
CA GLN A 36 11.99 75.64 24.43
C GLN A 36 12.58 74.48 23.62
N THR A 37 12.81 74.69 22.32
CA THR A 37 13.48 73.73 21.43
C THR A 37 14.98 73.97 21.40
N GLN A 38 15.74 72.99 20.89
CA GLN A 38 17.21 73.12 20.73
C GLN A 38 17.56 74.37 19.91
N ASP A 39 16.90 74.58 18.77
CA ASP A 39 17.13 75.71 17.86
C ASP A 39 16.95 77.06 18.56
N GLN A 40 15.91 77.18 19.41
CA GLN A 40 15.67 78.40 20.19
C GLN A 40 16.75 78.65 21.23
N LEU A 41 17.38 77.60 21.77
CA LEU A 41 18.46 77.74 22.74
C LEU A 41 19.77 78.11 22.05
N ASP A 42 20.04 77.51 20.89
CA ASP A 42 21.21 77.85 20.08
C ASP A 42 21.12 79.27 19.51
N ASP A 43 19.94 79.75 19.10
CA ASP A 43 19.69 81.16 18.76
C ASP A 43 19.94 82.10 19.95
N ASN A 44 19.53 81.72 21.17
CA ASN A 44 19.78 82.52 22.38
C ASN A 44 21.27 82.56 22.73
N ILE A 45 21.99 81.44 22.63
CA ILE A 45 23.45 81.38 22.79
C ILE A 45 24.13 82.25 21.71
N ALA A 46 23.74 82.13 20.45
CA ALA A 46 24.30 82.93 19.35
C ALA A 46 24.04 84.43 19.53
N ASN A 47 22.93 84.83 20.16
CA ASN A 47 22.66 86.23 20.49
C ASN A 47 23.42 86.74 21.73
N LEU A 48 23.73 85.86 22.68
CA LEU A 48 24.65 86.15 23.80
C LEU A 48 26.11 86.29 23.31
N MET A 49 26.56 85.42 22.41
CA MET A 49 27.92 85.43 21.85
C MET A 49 28.22 86.61 20.89
N LYS A 50 27.22 87.42 20.55
CA LYS A 50 27.40 88.68 19.78
C LYS A 50 27.80 89.87 20.66
N GLN A 51 27.90 89.70 21.98
CA GLN A 51 28.29 90.76 22.91
C GLN A 51 29.81 90.80 23.10
N ASP A 52 30.38 91.99 23.09
CA ASP A 52 31.82 92.23 23.14
C ASP A 52 32.36 92.13 24.58
N PRO A 53 33.18 91.12 24.93
CA PRO A 53 33.68 90.96 26.29
C PRO A 53 34.60 92.09 26.78
N SER A 54 35.07 92.96 25.89
CA SER A 54 35.89 94.13 26.23
C SER A 54 35.06 95.38 26.56
N GLN A 55 33.74 95.33 26.37
CA GLN A 55 32.84 96.47 26.52
C GLN A 55 32.44 96.73 27.98
N SER A 56 32.40 98.01 28.37
CA SER A 56 32.05 98.46 29.73
C SER A 56 30.54 98.39 30.00
N TYR A 57 30.01 97.21 30.30
CA TYR A 57 28.60 97.02 30.66
C TYR A 57 28.22 97.62 32.03
N SER A 58 27.03 98.19 32.13
CA SER A 58 26.46 98.56 33.44
C SER A 58 26.01 97.33 34.23
N HIS A 59 25.90 97.46 35.55
CA HIS A 59 25.35 96.39 36.41
C HIS A 59 23.95 95.92 35.96
N LYS A 60 23.16 96.78 35.33
CA LYS A 60 21.81 96.44 34.82
C LYS A 60 21.88 95.61 33.52
N GLU A 61 22.93 95.77 32.73
CA GLU A 61 23.19 94.95 31.55
C GLU A 61 23.84 93.63 31.94
N LEU A 62 24.88 93.65 32.79
CA LEU A 62 25.49 92.43 33.35
C LEU A 62 24.43 91.51 33.98
N ALA A 63 23.53 92.02 34.82
CA ALA A 63 22.45 91.23 35.41
C ALA A 63 21.51 90.59 34.36
N LYS A 64 21.28 91.25 33.21
CA LYS A 64 20.51 90.65 32.09
C LYS A 64 21.32 89.60 31.35
N ILE A 65 22.60 89.86 31.08
CA ILE A 65 23.50 88.97 30.35
C ILE A 65 23.66 87.66 31.14
N THR A 66 24.06 87.75 32.41
CA THR A 66 24.19 86.61 33.31
C THR A 66 22.85 85.91 33.53
N GLY A 67 21.75 86.64 33.73
CA GLY A 67 20.41 86.04 33.88
C GLY A 67 19.95 85.27 32.64
N SER A 68 20.16 85.82 31.44
CA SER A 68 19.83 85.18 30.16
C SER A 68 20.70 83.95 29.91
N LEU A 69 22.00 84.03 30.22
CA LEU A 69 22.93 82.91 30.12
C LEU A 69 22.53 81.77 31.07
N SER A 70 22.28 82.07 32.34
CA SER A 70 21.83 81.07 33.32
C SER A 70 20.51 80.41 32.92
N HIS A 71 19.52 81.19 32.45
CA HIS A 71 18.25 80.63 31.96
C HIS A 71 18.48 79.68 30.78
N THR A 72 19.32 80.07 29.82
CA THR A 72 19.62 79.27 28.62
C THR A 72 20.41 77.99 28.96
N LEU A 73 21.34 78.04 29.92
CA LEU A 73 22.09 76.86 30.38
C LEU A 73 21.23 75.89 31.19
N ILE A 74 20.32 76.39 32.04
CA ILE A 74 19.36 75.52 32.75
C ILE A 74 18.37 74.90 31.73
N ALA A 75 18.03 75.63 30.66
CA ALA A 75 17.20 75.11 29.57
C ALA A 75 17.84 73.93 28.82
N THR A 76 19.11 74.07 28.38
CA THR A 76 19.79 73.01 27.61
C THR A 76 20.00 71.76 28.46
N LEU A 77 20.33 71.91 29.75
CA LEU A 77 20.36 70.81 30.70
C LEU A 77 18.98 70.11 30.82
N LYS A 78 17.91 70.87 31.02
CA LYS A 78 16.55 70.29 31.15
C LYS A 78 15.99 69.71 29.85
N LEU A 79 16.50 70.13 28.69
CA LEU A 79 16.20 69.51 27.39
C LEU A 79 16.98 68.20 27.22
N SER A 80 18.27 68.19 27.60
CA SER A 80 19.13 67.00 27.61
C SER A 80 18.57 65.90 28.52
N ASP A 81 18.16 66.24 29.75
CA ASP A 81 17.49 65.32 30.69
C ASP A 81 16.29 64.59 30.03
N ARG A 82 15.46 65.32 29.28
CA ARG A 82 14.26 64.79 28.61
C ARG A 82 14.64 63.89 27.43
N HIS A 83 15.64 64.28 26.63
CA HIS A 83 16.13 63.45 25.52
C HIS A 83 16.75 62.15 26.03
N ALA A 84 17.55 62.20 27.09
CA ALA A 84 18.13 61.01 27.71
C ALA A 84 17.04 60.07 28.26
N ALA A 85 16.04 60.60 28.97
CA ALA A 85 14.92 59.81 29.47
C ALA A 85 14.08 59.17 28.34
N HIS A 86 13.84 59.89 27.25
CA HIS A 86 13.11 59.36 26.09
C HIS A 86 13.90 58.26 25.35
N LEU A 87 15.20 58.46 25.13
CA LEU A 87 16.08 57.44 24.54
C LEU A 87 16.16 56.19 25.42
N GLN A 88 16.24 56.35 26.75
CA GLN A 88 16.21 55.23 27.67
C GLN A 88 14.86 54.47 27.63
N GLN A 89 13.74 55.19 27.48
CA GLN A 89 12.42 54.59 27.34
C GLN A 89 12.29 53.77 26.05
N GLU A 90 12.72 54.31 24.91
CA GLU A 90 12.66 53.60 23.62
C GLU A 90 13.69 52.46 23.54
N LEU A 91 14.88 52.59 24.15
CA LEU A 91 15.82 51.46 24.33
C LEU A 91 15.16 50.32 25.13
N THR A 92 14.55 50.64 26.28
CA THR A 92 13.84 49.68 27.14
C THR A 92 12.59 49.10 26.45
N ARG A 93 12.08 49.74 25.41
CA ARG A 93 10.98 49.25 24.57
C ARG A 93 11.48 48.33 23.45
N ALA A 94 12.57 48.70 22.79
CA ALA A 94 13.22 47.92 21.77
C ALA A 94 13.75 46.58 22.33
N GLN A 95 14.42 46.61 23.49
CA GLN A 95 14.92 45.42 24.19
C GLN A 95 13.79 44.38 24.41
N ARG A 96 12.68 44.79 25.02
CA ARG A 96 11.52 43.89 25.23
C ARG A 96 10.87 43.38 23.94
N ARG A 97 10.97 44.12 22.83
CA ARG A 97 10.48 43.62 21.53
C ARG A 97 11.47 42.67 20.87
N VAL A 98 12.77 42.80 21.11
CA VAL A 98 13.80 41.82 20.72
C VAL A 98 13.60 40.53 21.52
N GLU A 99 13.54 40.60 22.86
CA GLU A 99 13.28 39.45 23.75
C GLU A 99 12.01 38.68 23.33
N GLN A 100 10.93 39.39 23.01
CA GLN A 100 9.71 38.76 22.50
C GLN A 100 9.89 38.12 21.12
N LEU A 101 10.61 38.77 20.19
CA LEU A 101 10.86 38.24 18.85
C LEU A 101 11.80 37.03 18.86
N GLU A 102 12.75 36.98 19.80
CA GLU A 102 13.62 35.83 20.03
C GLU A 102 12.82 34.63 20.55
N LEU A 103 11.91 34.85 21.52
CA LEU A 103 10.98 33.81 21.99
C LEU A 103 10.06 33.32 20.85
N GLU A 104 9.41 34.24 20.14
CA GLU A 104 8.55 33.92 18.98
C GLU A 104 9.33 33.24 17.84
N ALA A 105 10.65 33.41 17.74
CA ALA A 105 11.48 32.72 16.76
C ALA A 105 11.84 31.31 17.22
N GLN A 106 12.16 31.13 18.51
CA GLN A 106 12.45 29.81 19.07
C GLN A 106 11.22 28.89 19.10
N GLU A 107 10.03 29.39 19.50
CA GLU A 107 8.78 28.63 19.43
C GLU A 107 8.47 28.14 17.99
N ARG A 108 8.80 28.95 16.97
CA ARG A 108 8.63 28.58 15.56
C ARG A 108 9.68 27.59 15.07
N GLN A 109 10.89 27.60 15.64
CA GLN A 109 11.92 26.61 15.33
C GLN A 109 11.59 25.26 15.96
N GLU A 110 11.24 25.24 17.25
CA GLU A 110 10.86 24.00 17.96
C GLU A 110 9.64 23.34 17.29
N GLY A 111 8.62 24.11 16.91
CA GLY A 111 7.48 23.62 16.13
C GLY A 111 7.79 23.24 14.66
N HIS A 112 8.91 23.69 14.09
CA HIS A 112 9.39 23.20 12.79
C HIS A 112 10.12 21.86 12.97
N ASP A 113 11.00 21.78 13.96
CA ASP A 113 11.82 20.60 14.25
C ASP A 113 10.95 19.40 14.64
N GLU A 114 9.85 19.59 15.40
CA GLU A 114 8.86 18.54 15.70
C GLU A 114 8.16 18.02 14.42
N VAL A 115 7.78 18.91 13.50
CA VAL A 115 7.09 18.55 12.25
C VAL A 115 8.05 17.87 11.27
N GLU A 116 9.31 18.32 11.21
CA GLU A 116 10.36 17.71 10.39
C GLU A 116 10.72 16.31 10.89
N GLN A 117 10.89 16.12 12.21
CA GLN A 117 11.09 14.79 12.82
C GLN A 117 9.91 13.85 12.55
N GLY A 118 8.67 14.32 12.74
CA GLY A 118 7.48 13.51 12.44
C GLY A 118 7.38 13.11 10.96
N ALA A 119 7.84 13.98 10.05
CA ALA A 119 7.94 13.65 8.62
C ALA A 119 9.06 12.63 8.33
N GLU A 120 10.23 12.75 8.95
CA GLU A 120 11.32 11.77 8.81
C GLU A 120 10.94 10.37 9.35
N GLU A 121 10.23 10.31 10.48
CA GLU A 121 9.69 9.05 11.04
C GLU A 121 8.68 8.40 10.08
N GLU A 122 7.70 9.16 9.58
CA GLU A 122 6.69 8.64 8.64
C GLU A 122 7.33 8.20 7.31
N ILE A 123 8.26 8.99 6.77
CA ILE A 123 9.07 8.62 5.59
C ILE A 123 9.84 7.31 5.82
N THR A 124 10.35 7.10 7.04
CA THR A 124 11.08 5.87 7.39
C THR A 124 10.12 4.68 7.49
N ARG A 125 8.99 4.82 8.18
CA ARG A 125 7.94 3.79 8.26
C ARG A 125 7.39 3.41 6.88
N LEU A 126 7.22 4.37 5.98
CA LEU A 126 6.78 4.14 4.60
C LEU A 126 7.85 3.42 3.77
N LYS A 127 9.15 3.73 3.93
CA LYS A 127 10.25 2.97 3.29
C LYS A 127 10.28 1.51 3.74
N GLU A 128 10.12 1.24 5.04
CA GLU A 128 10.05 -0.12 5.58
C GLU A 128 8.82 -0.88 5.06
N THR A 129 7.64 -0.23 5.07
CA THR A 129 6.39 -0.79 4.55
C THR A 129 6.51 -1.13 3.05
N LEU A 130 7.14 -0.26 2.27
CA LEU A 130 7.40 -0.49 0.84
C LEU A 130 8.36 -1.66 0.61
N ALA A 131 9.44 -1.77 1.41
CA ALA A 131 10.38 -2.89 1.32
C ALA A 131 9.70 -4.24 1.64
N ALA A 132 8.86 -4.29 2.68
CA ALA A 132 8.09 -5.48 3.01
C ALA A 132 7.08 -5.85 1.91
N ALA A 133 6.39 -4.86 1.33
CA ALA A 133 5.46 -5.08 0.21
C ALA A 133 6.16 -5.59 -1.07
N ILE A 134 7.38 -5.12 -1.34
CA ILE A 134 8.21 -5.64 -2.45
C ILE A 134 8.61 -7.09 -2.18
N GLN A 135 9.08 -7.41 -0.96
CA GLN A 135 9.47 -8.77 -0.59
C GLN A 135 8.31 -9.77 -0.71
N GLU A 136 7.11 -9.41 -0.24
CA GLU A 136 5.94 -10.29 -0.34
C GLU A 136 5.44 -10.42 -1.79
N MET A 137 5.55 -9.37 -2.62
CA MET A 137 5.32 -9.47 -4.06
C MET A 137 6.31 -10.44 -4.74
N GLU A 138 7.60 -10.39 -4.38
CA GLU A 138 8.62 -11.30 -4.94
C GLU A 138 8.40 -12.74 -4.52
N ARG A 139 8.02 -12.97 -3.25
CA ARG A 139 7.58 -14.27 -2.75
C ARG A 139 6.37 -14.79 -3.52
N GLY A 140 5.32 -13.98 -3.67
CA GLY A 140 4.11 -14.36 -4.41
C GLY A 140 4.38 -14.69 -5.89
N LYS A 141 5.37 -14.05 -6.52
CA LYS A 141 5.84 -14.42 -7.87
C LYS A 141 6.52 -15.79 -7.89
N ALA A 142 7.36 -16.10 -6.89
CA ALA A 142 8.02 -17.40 -6.79
C ALA A 142 7.02 -18.53 -6.54
N ASP A 143 6.10 -18.35 -5.60
CA ASP A 143 5.04 -19.32 -5.29
C ASP A 143 4.10 -19.54 -6.49
N HIS A 144 3.79 -18.47 -7.26
CA HIS A 144 3.02 -18.58 -8.51
C HIS A 144 3.79 -19.34 -9.62
N ALA A 145 5.11 -19.16 -9.74
CA ALA A 145 5.92 -19.86 -10.72
C ALA A 145 6.04 -21.37 -10.42
N ASP A 146 6.17 -21.75 -9.14
CA ASP A 146 6.10 -23.14 -8.69
C ASP A 146 4.72 -23.76 -8.95
N LEU A 147 3.62 -23.06 -8.61
CA LEU A 147 2.26 -23.51 -8.88
C LEU A 147 2.01 -23.71 -10.38
N SER A 148 2.47 -22.78 -11.22
CA SER A 148 2.38 -22.87 -12.68
C SER A 148 3.15 -24.08 -13.24
N SER A 149 4.35 -24.33 -12.72
CA SER A 149 5.18 -25.50 -13.09
C SER A 149 4.50 -26.82 -12.70
N LYS A 150 3.88 -26.88 -11.51
CA LYS A 150 3.10 -28.03 -11.03
C LYS A 150 1.83 -28.26 -11.86
N LEU A 151 1.15 -27.19 -12.27
CA LEU A 151 -0.03 -27.27 -13.13
C LEU A 151 0.32 -27.85 -14.51
N GLN A 152 1.36 -27.33 -15.17
CA GLN A 152 1.83 -27.85 -16.47
C GLN A 152 2.21 -29.34 -16.40
N TYR A 153 2.84 -29.77 -15.29
CA TYR A 153 3.15 -31.19 -15.08
C TYR A 153 1.89 -32.06 -14.91
N ALA A 154 0.89 -31.57 -14.16
CA ALA A 154 -0.39 -32.26 -13.99
C ALA A 154 -1.17 -32.37 -15.32
N GLU A 155 -1.13 -31.33 -16.16
CA GLU A 155 -1.74 -31.33 -17.50
C GLU A 155 -1.07 -32.37 -18.44
N GLN A 156 0.26 -32.47 -18.41
CA GLN A 156 1.01 -33.50 -19.16
C GLN A 156 0.64 -34.92 -18.72
N LEU A 157 0.53 -35.16 -17.40
CA LEU A 157 0.06 -36.44 -16.86
C LEU A 157 -1.39 -36.74 -17.29
N LEU A 158 -2.27 -35.74 -17.29
CA LEU A 158 -3.67 -35.87 -17.69
C LEU A 158 -3.80 -36.24 -19.17
N GLU A 159 -3.05 -35.60 -20.09
CA GLU A 159 -3.08 -35.98 -21.51
C GLU A 159 -2.47 -37.36 -21.77
N LYS A 160 -1.44 -37.75 -21.02
CA LYS A 160 -0.91 -39.13 -21.07
C LYS A 160 -1.95 -40.15 -20.61
N ALA A 161 -2.68 -39.88 -19.53
CA ALA A 161 -3.77 -40.73 -19.05
C ALA A 161 -4.95 -40.80 -20.03
N LYS A 162 -5.34 -39.67 -20.63
CA LYS A 162 -6.35 -39.63 -21.72
C LYS A 162 -5.92 -40.46 -22.93
N ALA A 163 -4.64 -40.45 -23.30
CA ALA A 163 -4.12 -41.25 -24.41
C ALA A 163 -4.16 -42.76 -24.11
N ASP A 164 -3.69 -43.18 -22.93
CA ASP A 164 -3.75 -44.57 -22.45
C ASP A 164 -5.20 -45.09 -22.35
N PHE A 165 -6.13 -44.26 -21.87
CA PHE A 165 -7.56 -44.59 -21.87
C PHE A 165 -8.12 -44.79 -23.29
N ARG A 166 -7.72 -43.96 -24.27
CA ARG A 166 -8.12 -44.11 -25.67
C ARG A 166 -7.61 -45.42 -26.30
N ASP A 167 -6.36 -45.81 -26.05
CA ASP A 167 -5.81 -47.12 -26.48
C ASP A 167 -6.62 -48.27 -25.88
N LYS A 168 -6.76 -48.30 -24.56
CA LYS A 168 -7.47 -49.37 -23.84
C LYS A 168 -8.92 -49.50 -24.30
N ASN A 169 -9.62 -48.39 -24.51
CA ASN A 169 -10.98 -48.38 -25.05
C ASN A 169 -11.05 -48.94 -26.50
N GLY A 170 -10.06 -48.62 -27.35
CA GLY A 170 -9.94 -49.23 -28.68
C GLY A 170 -9.72 -50.74 -28.62
N ARG A 171 -8.86 -51.20 -27.71
CA ARG A 171 -8.57 -52.63 -27.49
C ARG A 171 -9.76 -53.40 -26.90
N ILE A 172 -10.53 -52.78 -26.01
CA ILE A 172 -11.79 -53.35 -25.50
C ILE A 172 -12.76 -53.60 -26.67
N LYS A 173 -12.98 -52.60 -27.55
CA LYS A 173 -13.87 -52.75 -28.72
C LYS A 173 -13.44 -53.86 -29.69
N ALA A 174 -12.14 -54.04 -29.90
CA ALA A 174 -11.62 -55.15 -30.70
C ALA A 174 -11.91 -56.52 -30.05
N LEU A 175 -11.79 -56.63 -28.72
CA LEU A 175 -12.13 -57.84 -27.98
C LEU A 175 -13.65 -58.09 -27.94
N GLU A 176 -14.48 -57.04 -27.84
CA GLU A 176 -15.95 -57.14 -27.95
C GLU A 176 -16.36 -57.71 -29.31
N THR A 177 -15.76 -57.21 -30.40
CA THR A 177 -16.01 -57.71 -31.76
C THR A 177 -15.62 -59.18 -31.90
N HIS A 178 -14.41 -59.57 -31.45
CA HIS A 178 -13.98 -60.98 -31.49
C HIS A 178 -14.83 -61.90 -30.60
N LEU A 179 -15.36 -61.40 -29.47
CA LEU A 179 -16.30 -62.16 -28.64
C LEU A 179 -17.63 -62.40 -29.37
N ASP A 180 -18.18 -61.40 -30.06
CA ASP A 180 -19.42 -61.57 -30.84
C ASP A 180 -19.22 -62.42 -32.11
N GLU A 181 -18.08 -62.30 -32.80
CA GLU A 181 -17.66 -63.21 -33.86
C GLU A 181 -17.63 -64.68 -33.36
N SER A 182 -16.98 -64.93 -32.22
CA SER A 182 -16.90 -66.29 -31.65
C SER A 182 -18.24 -66.82 -31.16
N ARG A 183 -19.13 -65.97 -30.62
CA ARG A 183 -20.52 -66.34 -30.25
C ARG A 183 -21.33 -66.75 -31.48
N ASN A 184 -21.21 -66.01 -32.57
CA ASN A 184 -21.87 -66.31 -33.84
C ASN A 184 -21.35 -67.64 -34.43
N GLU A 185 -20.03 -67.87 -34.39
CA GLU A 185 -19.41 -69.11 -34.85
C GLU A 185 -19.79 -70.33 -33.99
N ILE A 186 -19.82 -70.19 -32.66
CA ILE A 186 -20.32 -71.23 -31.75
C ILE A 186 -21.78 -71.57 -32.09
N SER A 187 -22.63 -70.55 -32.29
CA SER A 187 -24.04 -70.74 -32.67
C SER A 187 -24.18 -71.48 -34.01
N ARG A 188 -23.35 -71.13 -35.00
CA ARG A 188 -23.28 -71.80 -36.31
C ARG A 188 -22.86 -73.27 -36.19
N LEU A 189 -21.86 -73.56 -35.36
CA LEU A 189 -21.36 -74.92 -35.10
C LEU A 189 -22.37 -75.76 -34.31
N THR A 190 -23.09 -75.18 -33.35
CA THR A 190 -24.18 -75.86 -32.62
C THR A 190 -25.28 -76.33 -33.58
N LEU A 191 -25.77 -75.44 -34.47
CA LEU A 191 -26.76 -75.80 -35.48
C LEU A 191 -26.27 -76.91 -36.42
N GLN A 192 -24.98 -76.94 -36.77
CA GLN A 192 -24.40 -78.04 -37.55
C GLN A 192 -24.34 -79.36 -36.76
N LEU A 193 -24.03 -79.30 -35.46
CA LEU A 193 -24.00 -80.47 -34.60
C LEU A 193 -25.40 -81.07 -34.43
N ASP A 194 -26.42 -80.25 -34.19
CA ASP A 194 -27.81 -80.70 -34.06
C ASP A 194 -28.33 -81.35 -35.35
N TYR A 195 -28.02 -80.78 -36.52
CA TYR A 195 -28.36 -81.37 -37.82
C TYR A 195 -27.65 -82.71 -38.09
N ILE A 196 -26.38 -82.84 -37.69
CA ILE A 196 -25.63 -84.10 -37.80
C ILE A 196 -26.19 -85.14 -36.82
N LYS A 197 -26.61 -84.72 -35.63
CA LYS A 197 -27.24 -85.57 -34.62
C LYS A 197 -28.60 -86.08 -35.08
N GLU A 198 -29.49 -85.21 -35.57
CA GLU A 198 -30.78 -85.57 -36.14
C GLU A 198 -30.62 -86.60 -37.28
N LYS A 199 -29.64 -86.40 -38.18
CA LYS A 199 -29.28 -87.40 -39.19
C LYS A 199 -28.78 -88.71 -38.60
N SER A 200 -27.94 -88.66 -37.56
CA SER A 200 -27.44 -89.88 -36.89
C SER A 200 -28.56 -90.65 -36.20
N ASP A 201 -29.55 -89.96 -35.62
CA ASP A 201 -30.72 -90.57 -34.99
C ASP A 201 -31.66 -91.15 -36.06
N SER A 202 -31.92 -90.44 -37.16
CA SER A 202 -32.68 -90.97 -38.31
C SER A 202 -32.06 -92.27 -38.86
N ILE A 203 -30.75 -92.28 -39.14
CA ILE A 203 -30.03 -93.47 -39.63
C ILE A 203 -30.05 -94.62 -38.59
N ARG A 204 -30.02 -94.30 -37.29
CA ARG A 204 -30.08 -95.28 -36.19
C ARG A 204 -31.45 -95.95 -36.12
N GLU A 205 -32.52 -95.20 -36.32
CA GLU A 205 -33.89 -95.73 -36.31
C GLU A 205 -34.22 -96.46 -37.62
N GLU A 206 -33.76 -96.00 -38.79
CA GLU A 206 -33.81 -96.76 -40.05
C GLU A 206 -33.10 -98.11 -39.91
N LEU A 207 -31.89 -98.12 -39.32
CA LEU A 207 -31.11 -99.33 -39.08
C LEU A 207 -31.80 -100.27 -38.10
N ARG A 208 -32.45 -99.74 -37.05
CA ARG A 208 -33.28 -100.52 -36.11
C ARG A 208 -34.40 -101.25 -36.86
N HIS A 209 -35.18 -100.53 -37.66
CA HIS A 209 -36.26 -101.12 -38.45
C HIS A 209 -35.76 -102.15 -39.48
N ALA A 210 -34.60 -101.92 -40.11
CA ALA A 210 -33.99 -102.89 -41.02
C ALA A 210 -33.58 -104.20 -40.32
N TYR A 211 -33.20 -104.16 -39.04
CA TYR A 211 -32.96 -105.37 -38.23
C TYR A 211 -34.25 -105.99 -37.68
N GLU A 212 -35.25 -105.20 -37.29
CA GLU A 212 -36.57 -105.69 -36.86
C GLU A 212 -37.30 -106.46 -37.97
N LEU A 213 -37.10 -106.08 -39.24
CA LEU A 213 -37.61 -106.78 -40.42
C LEU A 213 -36.82 -108.07 -40.78
N ARG A 214 -35.77 -108.42 -40.04
CA ARG A 214 -34.94 -109.61 -40.27
C ARG A 214 -35.21 -110.67 -39.17
N PRO A 215 -35.91 -111.77 -39.46
CA PRO A 215 -36.02 -112.87 -38.50
C PRO A 215 -34.65 -113.54 -38.28
N GLU A 216 -34.12 -113.47 -37.06
CA GLU A 216 -32.93 -114.23 -36.67
C GLU A 216 -33.26 -115.74 -36.61
N PRO A 217 -32.45 -116.62 -37.24
CA PRO A 217 -32.65 -118.06 -37.12
C PRO A 217 -32.44 -118.55 -35.68
N THR A 218 -33.31 -119.45 -35.21
CA THR A 218 -33.31 -119.97 -33.83
C THR A 218 -31.95 -120.52 -33.40
N ARG A 219 -31.27 -119.81 -32.49
CA ARG A 219 -29.94 -120.18 -31.97
C ARG A 219 -29.99 -121.47 -31.16
N THR A 220 -29.49 -122.57 -31.75
CA THR A 220 -29.35 -123.86 -31.06
C THR A 220 -28.03 -123.93 -30.27
N ARG A 221 -28.12 -124.29 -28.99
CA ARG A 221 -27.05 -124.33 -27.99
C ARG A 221 -26.06 -125.50 -28.19
N ARG A 222 -24.77 -125.23 -28.41
CA ARG A 222 -23.64 -126.15 -28.10
C ARG A 222 -22.30 -125.40 -27.95
N ALA A 223 -21.41 -125.96 -27.12
CA ALA A 223 -20.02 -125.56 -26.84
C ALA A 223 -19.34 -126.76 -26.12
N PRO A 224 -18.03 -126.74 -25.76
CA PRO A 224 -16.92 -125.88 -26.18
C PRO A 224 -15.70 -126.67 -26.74
N VAL A 225 -14.72 -126.00 -27.39
CA VAL A 225 -13.32 -126.49 -27.54
C VAL A 225 -12.33 -125.31 -27.50
N SER A 226 -11.12 -125.56 -27.01
CA SER A 226 -9.92 -124.67 -26.95
C SER A 226 -8.67 -125.59 -26.92
N PRO A 227 -7.41 -125.16 -27.23
CA PRO A 227 -6.83 -123.83 -26.95
C PRO A 227 -5.81 -123.25 -27.99
N LEU A 228 -5.21 -122.11 -27.58
CA LEU A 228 -3.88 -121.47 -27.84
C LEU A 228 -2.76 -122.25 -28.59
N PRO A 229 -1.66 -121.62 -29.13
CA PRO A 229 -0.98 -120.40 -28.61
C PRO A 229 -0.27 -119.41 -29.59
N SER A 230 0.31 -118.32 -29.02
CA SER A 230 1.40 -117.49 -29.59
C SER A 230 1.03 -116.61 -30.82
N ARG A 231 1.75 -115.57 -31.29
CA ARG A 231 2.98 -114.79 -30.95
C ARG A 231 2.89 -113.46 -31.77
N THR A 232 3.55 -112.30 -31.57
CA THR A 232 4.46 -111.68 -30.56
C THR A 232 4.39 -110.14 -30.76
N GLY A 233 4.76 -109.29 -29.78
CA GLY A 233 5.05 -107.86 -30.06
C GLY A 233 4.94 -106.87 -28.88
N SER A 234 6.06 -106.24 -28.52
CA SER A 234 6.19 -105.08 -27.61
C SER A 234 7.28 -104.15 -28.23
N PRO A 235 7.57 -102.91 -27.75
CA PRO A 235 7.04 -102.22 -26.56
C PRO A 235 6.67 -100.73 -26.77
N VAL A 236 6.32 -100.07 -25.66
CA VAL A 236 6.25 -98.60 -25.49
C VAL A 236 7.65 -97.96 -25.49
N PRO A 237 7.83 -96.76 -26.07
CA PRO A 237 8.88 -95.82 -25.67
C PRO A 237 8.34 -94.79 -24.66
N ARG A 238 8.94 -94.74 -23.46
CA ARG A 238 8.70 -93.72 -22.43
C ARG A 238 10.02 -92.99 -22.18
N LEU A 239 10.11 -91.72 -22.57
CA LEU A 239 11.31 -90.90 -22.34
C LEU A 239 10.98 -89.60 -21.59
N THR A 240 11.20 -89.65 -20.28
CA THR A 240 11.56 -88.48 -19.47
C THR A 240 13.05 -88.17 -19.65
N ARG A 241 13.43 -86.88 -19.72
CA ARG A 241 14.35 -86.26 -18.75
C ARG A 241 14.49 -84.73 -19.00
N GLU A 242 14.47 -83.98 -17.88
CA GLU A 242 15.14 -82.72 -17.49
C GLU A 242 15.96 -81.90 -18.55
N GLN A 243 16.24 -80.60 -18.38
CA GLN A 243 16.45 -79.85 -17.13
C GLN A 243 16.40 -78.31 -17.32
N LYS A 244 16.19 -77.59 -16.20
CA LYS A 244 16.62 -76.19 -15.93
C LYS A 244 15.91 -75.05 -16.70
N GLY A 245 15.42 -73.99 -16.04
CA GLY A 245 15.33 -73.76 -14.58
C GLY A 245 14.79 -72.36 -14.22
N GLU A 246 14.57 -72.15 -12.92
CA GLU A 246 14.54 -70.88 -12.16
C GLU A 246 13.55 -69.76 -12.60
N GLY A 247 12.65 -69.27 -11.72
CA GLY A 247 12.38 -69.70 -10.34
C GLY A 247 11.38 -68.82 -9.56
N ALA A 248 11.28 -69.12 -8.25
CA ALA A 248 10.73 -68.28 -7.19
C ALA A 248 9.28 -67.73 -7.33
N VAL A 249 8.28 -68.60 -7.19
CA VAL A 249 6.99 -68.21 -6.58
C VAL A 249 7.06 -68.49 -5.08
N LEU A 250 6.96 -67.46 -4.24
CA LEU A 250 6.76 -67.60 -2.79
C LEU A 250 6.24 -66.28 -2.18
N LYS A 251 5.55 -66.42 -1.03
CA LYS A 251 5.00 -65.35 -0.17
C LYS A 251 3.75 -64.63 -0.73
N HIS A 252 2.82 -64.14 0.08
CA HIS A 252 2.27 -64.51 1.41
C HIS A 252 1.01 -63.64 1.62
N SER A 253 -0.07 -64.19 2.18
CA SER A 253 -1.06 -63.42 2.96
C SER A 253 -0.49 -63.18 4.37
N PRO A 254 -0.96 -62.21 5.22
CA PRO A 254 -2.34 -61.67 5.26
C PRO A 254 -2.50 -60.17 5.65
N THR A 255 -3.76 -59.79 5.97
CA THR A 255 -4.21 -58.54 6.66
C THR A 255 -4.08 -57.21 5.88
N PRO A 256 -5.08 -56.31 6.02
CA PRO A 256 -5.17 -55.39 7.16
C PRO A 256 -6.36 -55.64 8.12
N SER A 257 -6.39 -54.91 9.25
CA SER A 257 -7.47 -54.95 10.25
C SER A 257 -8.44 -53.76 10.15
N GLU A 258 -9.67 -53.98 10.62
CA GLU A 258 -10.58 -53.07 11.35
C GLU A 258 -10.41 -51.55 11.15
N GLU A 259 -11.34 -50.90 10.43
CA GLU A 259 -12.51 -50.16 11.00
C GLU A 259 -12.25 -48.63 11.11
N PRO A 260 -13.26 -47.77 11.37
CA PRO A 260 -14.45 -47.63 10.55
C PRO A 260 -14.69 -46.16 10.11
N TYR A 261 -15.55 -45.94 9.11
CA TYR A 261 -15.94 -44.58 8.68
C TYR A 261 -16.86 -43.89 9.70
N LEU A 262 -16.34 -42.94 10.48
CA LEU A 262 -17.15 -41.99 11.25
C LEU A 262 -17.46 -40.73 10.43
N THR A 263 -18.72 -40.61 10.01
CA THR A 263 -19.21 -39.51 9.17
C THR A 263 -19.54 -38.26 10.00
N THR A 264 -18.56 -37.39 10.26
CA THR A 264 -18.80 -36.02 10.78
C THR A 264 -18.75 -35.00 9.64
N LYS A 265 -19.92 -34.40 9.32
CA LYS A 265 -20.02 -33.40 8.25
C LYS A 265 -19.36 -32.08 8.67
N LEU A 266 -18.30 -31.68 7.97
CA LEU A 266 -17.79 -30.30 8.05
C LEU A 266 -18.77 -29.38 7.29
N ARG A 267 -19.60 -28.67 8.05
CA ARG A 267 -20.59 -27.72 7.53
C ARG A 267 -19.94 -26.36 7.33
N GLU A 268 -19.18 -26.22 6.25
CA GLU A 268 -18.62 -24.92 5.88
C GLU A 268 -19.74 -24.00 5.37
N LEU A 269 -20.05 -22.95 6.15
CA LEU A 269 -20.85 -21.84 5.65
C LEU A 269 -19.94 -21.00 4.76
N ALA A 270 -20.20 -20.98 3.45
CA ALA A 270 -19.57 -20.03 2.55
C ALA A 270 -19.88 -18.59 3.02
N PRO A 271 -18.85 -17.75 3.26
CA PRO A 271 -19.05 -16.31 3.40
C PRO A 271 -19.68 -15.77 2.10
N ALA A 272 -20.74 -14.98 2.22
CA ALA A 272 -21.48 -14.49 1.06
C ALA A 272 -20.58 -13.60 0.17
N SER A 273 -20.54 -13.90 -1.14
CA SER A 273 -19.81 -13.09 -2.12
C SER A 273 -20.50 -11.74 -2.32
N HIS A 274 -20.09 -10.74 -1.53
CA HIS A 274 -20.56 -9.37 -1.63
C HIS A 274 -19.44 -8.43 -2.05
N ARG A 275 -19.18 -8.38 -3.36
CA ARG A 275 -18.58 -7.18 -3.99
C ARG A 275 -19.13 -6.93 -5.40
N ALA A 276 -20.45 -6.69 -5.45
CA ALA A 276 -21.08 -6.10 -6.62
C ALA A 276 -20.57 -4.66 -6.80
N SER A 277 -19.62 -4.46 -7.70
CA SER A 277 -19.04 -3.14 -8.00
C SER A 277 -19.97 -2.32 -8.88
N HIS A 278 -21.00 -1.73 -8.28
CA HIS A 278 -21.84 -0.72 -8.93
C HIS A 278 -21.27 0.68 -8.69
N GLY A 279 -20.39 1.13 -9.60
CA GLY A 279 -20.14 2.56 -9.81
C GLY A 279 -21.28 3.22 -10.60
N LEU A 280 -21.08 4.44 -11.07
CA LEU A 280 -22.08 5.18 -11.84
C LEU A 280 -22.24 4.60 -13.26
N ASP A 281 -23.44 4.71 -13.86
CA ASP A 281 -23.60 4.39 -15.28
C ASP A 281 -22.86 5.41 -16.14
N LEU A 282 -22.23 4.92 -17.21
CA LEU A 282 -21.43 5.72 -18.12
C LEU A 282 -22.22 6.91 -18.70
N LYS A 283 -23.54 6.74 -18.91
CA LYS A 283 -24.42 7.81 -19.42
C LYS A 283 -24.72 8.90 -18.39
N ASP A 284 -24.66 8.61 -17.10
CA ASP A 284 -24.81 9.62 -16.05
C ASP A 284 -23.48 10.34 -15.80
N LEU A 285 -22.37 9.62 -15.95
CA LEU A 285 -21.02 10.17 -15.94
C LEU A 285 -20.78 11.12 -17.12
N ASP A 286 -21.27 10.77 -18.32
CA ASP A 286 -21.32 11.64 -19.52
C ASP A 286 -22.19 12.90 -19.34
N LYS A 287 -23.20 12.88 -18.45
CA LYS A 287 -24.01 14.07 -18.10
C LYS A 287 -23.25 14.95 -17.11
N LEU A 288 -22.62 14.34 -16.09
CA LEU A 288 -21.77 15.05 -15.13
C LEU A 288 -20.63 15.78 -15.84
N ALA A 289 -19.94 15.12 -16.78
CA ALA A 289 -18.88 15.70 -17.61
C ALA A 289 -19.33 16.83 -18.57
N ARG A 290 -20.64 17.12 -18.68
CA ARG A 290 -21.19 18.27 -19.43
C ARG A 290 -21.63 19.43 -18.54
N ASN A 291 -21.78 19.19 -17.24
CA ASN A 291 -22.08 20.22 -16.25
C ASN A 291 -20.78 20.86 -15.74
N ILE A 292 -19.76 20.02 -15.49
CA ILE A 292 -18.39 20.45 -15.17
C ILE A 292 -17.83 21.24 -16.36
N GLY A 293 -17.28 22.42 -16.10
CA GLY A 293 -16.64 23.26 -17.12
C GLY A 293 -15.40 22.60 -17.72
N LYS A 294 -15.18 22.75 -19.04
CA LYS A 294 -13.94 22.29 -19.67
C LYS A 294 -12.74 23.06 -19.12
N PHE A 295 -11.84 22.36 -18.44
CA PHE A 295 -10.76 23.00 -17.72
C PHE A 295 -9.48 23.14 -18.56
N THR A 296 -9.00 24.38 -18.66
CA THR A 296 -7.70 24.72 -19.25
C THR A 296 -6.91 25.59 -18.27
N PRO A 297 -5.99 25.02 -17.47
CA PRO A 297 -5.16 25.81 -16.58
C PRO A 297 -4.21 26.71 -17.37
N SER A 298 -4.00 27.91 -16.83
CA SER A 298 -3.06 28.92 -17.29
C SER A 298 -1.62 28.58 -16.84
N VAL A 299 -1.47 28.12 -15.59
CA VAL A 299 -0.22 27.75 -14.93
C VAL A 299 -0.44 26.49 -14.08
N PRO A 300 0.50 25.53 -14.01
CA PRO A 300 0.42 24.43 -13.05
C PRO A 300 0.33 24.93 -11.60
N GLY A 301 -0.53 24.32 -10.79
CA GLY A 301 -0.68 24.70 -9.38
C GLY A 301 -1.39 26.04 -9.12
N SER A 302 -2.02 26.67 -10.12
CA SER A 302 -2.86 27.85 -9.88
C SER A 302 -4.10 27.51 -9.04
N GLN A 303 -4.67 28.51 -8.37
CA GLN A 303 -5.88 28.36 -7.56
C GLN A 303 -7.08 27.83 -8.39
N ASP A 304 -7.07 28.07 -9.71
CA ASP A 304 -8.02 27.51 -10.67
C ASP A 304 -8.03 25.97 -10.66
N VAL A 305 -6.89 25.32 -10.44
CA VAL A 305 -6.76 23.85 -10.38
C VAL A 305 -7.47 23.30 -9.15
N GLN A 306 -7.33 23.97 -8.00
CA GLN A 306 -7.99 23.55 -6.76
C GLN A 306 -9.50 23.78 -6.82
N ALA A 307 -9.94 24.92 -7.39
CA ALA A 307 -11.36 25.19 -7.62
C ALA A 307 -12.00 24.18 -8.60
N TYR A 308 -11.30 23.80 -9.66
CA TYR A 308 -11.76 22.76 -10.60
C TYR A 308 -11.87 21.38 -9.94
N LEU A 309 -10.91 20.99 -9.09
CA LEU A 309 -11.02 19.73 -8.34
C LEU A 309 -12.22 19.74 -7.38
N GLN A 310 -12.47 20.86 -6.70
CA GLN A 310 -13.63 21.03 -5.82
C GLN A 310 -14.97 20.96 -6.60
N ASP A 311 -15.04 21.49 -7.82
CA ASP A 311 -16.22 21.38 -8.71
C ASP A 311 -16.50 19.93 -9.14
N VAL A 312 -15.45 19.19 -9.51
CA VAL A 312 -15.53 17.75 -9.82
C VAL A 312 -16.01 16.94 -8.61
N ASP A 313 -15.45 17.20 -7.43
CA ASP A 313 -15.77 16.46 -6.21
C ASP A 313 -17.17 16.80 -5.67
N PHE A 314 -17.60 18.07 -5.72
CA PHE A 314 -18.98 18.49 -5.44
C PHE A 314 -20.00 17.78 -6.35
N HIS A 315 -19.69 17.65 -7.65
CA HIS A 315 -20.55 16.95 -8.59
C HIS A 315 -20.63 15.43 -8.35
N LEU A 316 -19.65 14.85 -7.65
CA LEU A 316 -19.64 13.46 -7.22
C LEU A 316 -20.31 13.23 -5.86
N GLU A 317 -20.06 14.08 -4.86
CA GLU A 317 -20.63 13.97 -3.50
C GLU A 317 -22.17 13.94 -3.51
N MET A 318 -22.78 14.60 -4.50
CA MET A 318 -24.23 14.56 -4.77
C MET A 318 -24.74 13.21 -5.32
N ARG A 319 -23.97 12.11 -5.29
CA ARG A 319 -24.29 10.79 -5.85
C ARG A 319 -24.00 9.64 -4.88
N LEU A 320 -24.89 8.66 -4.88
CA LEU A 320 -24.67 7.38 -4.20
C LEU A 320 -23.76 6.47 -5.04
N ASN A 321 -22.91 5.70 -4.35
CA ASN A 321 -22.01 4.69 -4.94
C ASN A 321 -20.95 5.22 -5.92
N VAL A 322 -20.40 6.42 -5.68
CA VAL A 322 -19.20 6.90 -6.40
C VAL A 322 -18.00 5.99 -6.11
N THR A 323 -17.19 5.74 -7.13
CA THR A 323 -15.88 5.09 -7.03
C THR A 323 -14.76 5.96 -7.60
N ASP A 324 -13.51 5.69 -7.24
CA ASP A 324 -12.33 6.45 -7.72
C ASP A 324 -12.21 6.41 -9.25
N LYS A 325 -12.74 5.37 -9.89
CA LYS A 325 -12.81 5.23 -11.36
C LYS A 325 -13.76 6.24 -11.99
N ASP A 326 -14.86 6.57 -11.31
CA ASP A 326 -15.82 7.58 -11.77
C ASP A 326 -15.17 8.97 -11.73
N ARG A 327 -14.45 9.28 -10.64
CA ARG A 327 -13.63 10.50 -10.51
C ARG A 327 -12.55 10.59 -11.59
N LEU A 328 -11.78 9.51 -11.80
CA LEU A 328 -10.73 9.46 -12.81
C LEU A 328 -11.27 9.64 -14.24
N TYR A 329 -12.47 9.12 -14.52
CA TYR A 329 -13.14 9.30 -15.81
C TYR A 329 -13.56 10.75 -16.03
N LEU A 330 -14.16 11.41 -15.03
CA LEU A 330 -14.54 12.82 -15.14
C LEU A 330 -13.32 13.69 -15.41
N LEU A 331 -12.25 13.55 -14.62
CA LEU A 331 -10.99 14.28 -14.81
C LEU A 331 -10.39 14.06 -16.21
N ARG A 332 -10.42 12.82 -16.72
CA ARG A 332 -9.95 12.49 -18.09
C ARG A 332 -10.84 13.08 -19.20
N THR A 333 -12.11 13.36 -18.92
CA THR A 333 -13.10 13.81 -19.91
C THR A 333 -13.25 15.33 -19.94
N THR A 334 -13.01 16.02 -18.81
CA THR A 334 -13.21 17.47 -18.67
C THR A 334 -11.90 18.28 -18.66
N ALA A 335 -10.75 17.67 -18.39
CA ALA A 335 -9.42 18.27 -18.59
C ALA A 335 -8.70 17.71 -19.84
N SER A 336 -7.83 18.52 -20.47
CA SER A 336 -7.05 18.08 -21.63
C SER A 336 -5.96 17.07 -21.27
N LEU A 337 -5.76 16.06 -22.12
CA LEU A 337 -4.85 14.93 -21.90
C LEU A 337 -3.41 15.37 -21.60
N GLU A 338 -2.90 16.38 -22.30
CA GLU A 338 -1.55 16.95 -22.09
C GLU A 338 -1.38 17.64 -20.73
N LYS A 339 -2.48 18.05 -20.09
CA LYS A 339 -2.49 18.89 -18.89
C LYS A 339 -2.81 18.12 -17.60
N MET A 340 -3.10 16.83 -17.70
CA MET A 340 -3.40 15.95 -16.57
C MET A 340 -2.23 15.83 -15.57
N LEU A 341 -0.98 16.01 -16.06
CA LEU A 341 0.23 16.05 -15.23
C LEU A 341 0.22 17.19 -14.19
N ALA A 342 -0.37 18.35 -14.52
CA ALA A 342 -0.47 19.48 -13.58
C ALA A 342 -1.49 19.24 -12.46
N VAL A 343 -2.47 18.35 -12.69
CA VAL A 343 -3.42 17.90 -11.66
C VAL A 343 -2.76 16.83 -10.78
N HIS A 344 -2.00 15.91 -11.39
CA HIS A 344 -1.31 14.82 -10.70
C HIS A 344 -0.24 15.30 -9.69
N ALA A 345 0.28 16.53 -9.85
CA ALA A 345 1.20 17.15 -8.90
C ALA A 345 0.52 17.60 -7.58
N ASN A 346 -0.80 17.81 -7.58
CA ASN A 346 -1.58 18.31 -6.43
C ASN A 346 -2.57 17.28 -5.85
N CYS A 347 -2.55 16.03 -6.33
CA CYS A 347 -3.30 14.92 -5.74
C CYS A 347 -2.35 14.02 -4.94
N PRO A 348 -2.39 14.03 -3.59
CA PRO A 348 -1.88 12.89 -2.84
C PRO A 348 -2.69 11.63 -3.19
N LEU A 349 -2.03 10.47 -3.11
CA LEU A 349 -2.61 9.13 -3.31
C LEU A 349 -3.06 8.52 -1.98
#